data_AF-A0A8H3H4H9-F1
#
_entry.id   AF-A0A8H3H4H9-F1
#
_cell.length_a   1.000
_cell.length_b   1.000
_cell.length_c   1.000
_cell.angle_alpha   90.00
_cell.angle_beta   90.00
_cell.angle_gamma   90.00
#
_symmetry.space_group_name_H-M   'P 1'
#
loop_
_entity.id
_entity.type
_entity.pdbx_description
1 polymer ?
#
loop_
_entity_poly.entity_id
_entity_poly.type
_entity_poly.pdbx_seq_one_letter_code
_entity_poly.pdbx_strand_id
1 'polypeptide(L)'
;MWNKLWITGTALGGLTVSRAAYTPGINPRQASNSSTISWFTCPDFSSTQCAFFDVPMDYTRPDGDSSVSIFLRKYPATAPEDQRLGSILVNPGGPGGSGSALIAVLGEDLSTAIEGRYDIIGFDPRGVNLTGPPTACHDTEYKFAQRVYQINMQGAPFPLDGGAAEAAHVTKLSAIQFSHRAACIEHGNYEMLRNSGTVAVAKDMERIVQALGEDGLNFLGYSYGSILGATFAAIRPNLVKRMVLDGVSDAEAYFKDVLEWGKSGIQATPKTYAGFISTCIDAGPTQCALAEPIDNKTEMVEGLTKRLDALYTELGKEPQVAGDSLTGPGIIQAQNVRATIFGMMYTPRFWPELAQLLATLERGNGRDFYPTINSLAYGAVPEPYNQNVFNRSMQKIDGVSREAMYPVMCGDSPRLTMKVEEYAEYFREMSKISPLGEQWALIMGGCREWPFRATESYTGPWSVEKGLNKTRRVPFVFPILLVSLDADPVTPLASAVKMNRAFGSESSSLLIQQGYVVIHGFEAMVDLGEQIRASFVGNPFGDGIPD
;
A
#
# COMPACT_ATOMS: atom_id res chain seq x y z
N MET A 1 -21.56 14.39 -6.74
CA MET A 1 -23.02 14.16 -6.69
C MET A 1 -23.39 12.97 -7.58
N TRP A 2 -23.43 11.74 -7.07
CA TRP A 2 -24.31 10.71 -7.63
C TRP A 2 -24.76 9.83 -6.47
N ASN A 3 -26.05 9.98 -6.17
CA ASN A 3 -26.79 9.28 -5.15
C ASN A 3 -27.15 7.87 -5.64
N LYS A 4 -27.22 6.97 -4.65
CA LYS A 4 -27.98 5.72 -4.59
C LYS A 4 -29.17 5.63 -5.56
N LEU A 5 -29.36 4.44 -6.14
CA LEU A 5 -30.69 3.92 -6.44
C LEU A 5 -30.70 2.39 -6.28
N TRP A 6 -31.37 1.97 -5.21
CA TRP A 6 -31.92 0.63 -5.05
C TRP A 6 -33.18 0.52 -5.92
N ILE A 7 -33.34 -0.57 -6.68
CA ILE A 7 -34.66 -1.00 -7.17
C ILE A 7 -34.78 -2.52 -6.99
N THR A 8 -35.89 -2.87 -6.36
CA THR A 8 -36.47 -4.19 -6.05
C THR A 8 -36.78 -5.03 -7.28
N GLY A 9 -36.71 -6.36 -7.14
CA GLY A 9 -37.01 -7.30 -8.24
C GLY A 9 -38.50 -7.40 -8.61
N THR A 10 -38.76 -7.68 -9.89
CA THR A 10 -39.76 -8.67 -10.36
C THR A 10 -39.65 -8.93 -11.87
N ALA A 11 -39.71 -10.21 -12.23
CA ALA A 11 -40.20 -10.84 -13.47
C ALA A 11 -39.51 -10.62 -14.85
N LEU A 12 -38.85 -11.70 -15.28
CA LEU A 12 -38.70 -12.25 -16.64
C LEU A 12 -39.44 -11.57 -17.81
N GLY A 13 -38.68 -11.17 -18.82
CA GLY A 13 -39.12 -10.93 -20.20
C GLY A 13 -37.92 -10.89 -21.13
N GLY A 14 -37.73 -11.95 -21.93
CA GLY A 14 -36.56 -12.12 -22.79
C GLY A 14 -36.47 -11.08 -23.89
N LEU A 15 -35.33 -10.39 -23.95
CA LEU A 15 -34.85 -9.68 -25.12
C LEU A 15 -33.42 -10.14 -25.39
N THR A 16 -33.25 -10.93 -26.44
CA THR A 16 -31.95 -11.33 -26.99
C THR A 16 -31.22 -10.09 -27.48
N VAL A 17 -30.29 -9.58 -26.67
CA VAL A 17 -29.28 -8.63 -27.14
C VAL A 17 -28.21 -9.44 -27.85
N SER A 18 -28.13 -9.30 -29.17
CA SER A 18 -27.03 -9.83 -29.96
C SER A 18 -25.70 -9.31 -29.38
N ARG A 19 -24.90 -10.20 -28.80
CA ARG A 19 -23.49 -9.93 -28.50
C ARG A 19 -22.81 -9.59 -29.82
N ALA A 20 -22.55 -8.31 -30.06
CA ALA A 20 -21.53 -7.93 -31.02
C ALA A 20 -20.23 -8.57 -30.53
N ALA A 21 -19.67 -9.48 -31.32
CA ALA A 21 -18.36 -10.04 -31.07
C ALA A 21 -17.36 -8.88 -31.12
N TYR A 22 -16.93 -8.41 -29.95
CA TYR A 22 -15.80 -7.52 -29.84
C TYR A 22 -14.57 -8.37 -30.16
N THR A 23 -14.15 -8.40 -31.43
CA THR A 23 -12.81 -8.87 -31.80
C THR A 23 -11.83 -7.88 -31.18
N PRO A 24 -11.03 -8.27 -30.16
CA PRO A 24 -9.96 -7.42 -29.68
C PRO A 24 -9.01 -7.25 -30.86
N GLY A 25 -8.79 -6.01 -31.28
CA GLY A 25 -7.62 -5.71 -32.09
C GLY A 25 -6.41 -6.13 -31.27
N ILE A 26 -5.81 -7.28 -31.60
CA ILE A 26 -4.58 -7.75 -30.99
C ILE A 26 -3.51 -6.75 -31.44
N ASN A 27 -3.28 -5.71 -30.63
CA ASN A 27 -2.10 -4.88 -30.82
C ASN A 27 -0.89 -5.78 -30.53
N PRO A 28 0.00 -6.03 -31.51
CA PRO A 28 1.24 -6.74 -31.25
C PRO A 28 2.02 -6.04 -30.14
N ARG A 29 2.87 -6.79 -29.40
CA ARG A 29 3.79 -6.26 -28.37
C ARG A 29 4.39 -4.94 -28.88
N GLN A 30 3.98 -3.82 -28.29
CA GLN A 30 4.57 -2.53 -28.63
C GLN A 30 6.05 -2.57 -28.30
N ALA A 31 6.88 -2.13 -29.24
CA ALA A 31 8.32 -2.13 -29.08
C ALA A 31 8.71 -1.24 -27.90
N SER A 32 9.53 -1.77 -26.99
CA SER A 32 10.16 -1.00 -25.94
C SER A 32 11.60 -0.65 -26.34
N ASN A 33 12.11 0.46 -25.81
CA ASN A 33 13.46 0.96 -26.04
C ASN A 33 14.09 1.30 -24.68
N SER A 34 15.40 1.13 -24.56
CA SER A 34 16.19 1.41 -23.36
C SER A 34 16.69 2.86 -23.25
N SER A 35 16.54 3.67 -24.31
CA SER A 35 17.05 5.06 -24.35
C SER A 35 15.97 6.14 -24.37
N THR A 36 14.76 5.84 -24.85
CA THR A 36 13.65 6.81 -24.95
C THR A 36 12.31 6.18 -24.57
N ILE A 37 11.43 6.99 -23.97
CA ILE A 37 10.08 6.55 -23.60
C ILE A 37 9.10 6.91 -24.73
N SER A 38 8.54 5.88 -25.37
CA SER A 38 7.55 6.05 -26.44
C SER A 38 6.13 5.99 -25.87
N TRP A 39 5.53 7.16 -25.68
CA TRP A 39 4.18 7.31 -25.13
C TRP A 39 3.09 7.00 -26.17
N PHE A 40 2.02 6.35 -25.73
CA PHE A 40 0.79 6.13 -26.50
C PHE A 40 -0.43 6.42 -25.63
N THR A 41 -1.60 6.70 -26.21
CA THR A 41 -2.83 6.86 -25.42
C THR A 41 -3.18 5.56 -24.71
N CYS A 42 -3.42 5.61 -23.40
CA CYS A 42 -3.82 4.41 -22.66
C CYS A 42 -5.16 3.86 -23.19
N PRO A 43 -5.30 2.54 -23.39
CA PRO A 43 -6.51 1.93 -23.95
C PRO A 43 -7.71 1.96 -23.00
N ASP A 44 -7.50 2.14 -21.69
CA ASP A 44 -8.55 2.21 -20.67
C ASP A 44 -8.96 3.64 -20.30
N PHE A 45 -8.02 4.60 -20.27
CA PHE A 45 -8.29 6.00 -19.94
C PHE A 45 -7.64 6.94 -20.96
N SER A 46 -8.44 7.52 -21.85
CA SER A 46 -7.97 8.40 -22.93
C SER A 46 -7.35 9.73 -22.46
N SER A 47 -7.60 10.13 -21.21
CA SER A 47 -6.97 11.29 -20.56
C SER A 47 -5.51 11.04 -20.16
N THR A 48 -5.03 9.79 -20.25
CA THR A 48 -3.68 9.39 -19.84
C THR A 48 -2.87 8.80 -21.00
N GLN A 49 -1.55 8.89 -20.87
CA GLN A 49 -0.59 8.29 -21.78
C GLN A 49 0.13 7.13 -21.09
N CYS A 50 0.35 6.02 -21.78
CA CYS A 50 1.00 4.82 -21.30
C CYS A 50 2.31 4.60 -22.06
N ALA A 51 3.26 3.89 -21.44
CA ALA A 51 4.50 3.48 -22.09
C ALA A 51 5.07 2.20 -21.47
N PHE A 52 5.93 1.52 -22.23
CA PHE A 52 6.79 0.44 -21.76
C PHE A 52 8.25 0.86 -21.90
N PHE A 53 9.00 0.82 -20.82
CA PHE A 53 10.40 1.25 -20.79
C PHE A 53 11.31 0.14 -20.29
N ASP A 54 12.29 -0.24 -21.11
CA ASP A 54 13.16 -1.37 -20.82
C ASP A 54 14.38 -0.94 -19.99
N VAL A 55 14.61 -1.67 -18.89
CA VAL A 55 15.75 -1.52 -17.99
C VAL A 55 16.45 -2.87 -17.80
N PRO A 56 17.73 -2.92 -17.38
CA PRO A 56 18.43 -4.19 -17.19
C PRO A 56 17.75 -5.08 -16.13
N MET A 57 17.67 -6.40 -16.36
CA MET A 57 17.18 -7.34 -15.34
C MET A 57 18.04 -7.31 -14.08
N ASP A 58 19.36 -7.23 -14.22
CA ASP A 58 20.31 -7.24 -13.12
C ASP A 58 21.30 -6.09 -13.30
N TYR A 59 21.27 -5.10 -12.41
CA TYR A 59 22.17 -3.95 -12.49
C TYR A 59 23.63 -4.28 -12.16
N THR A 60 23.93 -5.46 -11.64
CA THR A 60 25.31 -5.98 -11.52
C THR A 60 25.83 -6.58 -12.82
N ARG A 61 24.93 -6.85 -13.79
CA ARG A 61 25.23 -7.30 -15.16
C ARG A 61 24.37 -6.49 -16.15
N PRO A 62 24.61 -5.17 -16.30
CA PRO A 62 23.75 -4.28 -17.07
C PRO A 62 23.69 -4.60 -18.56
N ASP A 63 24.71 -5.27 -19.10
CA ASP A 63 24.79 -5.71 -20.49
C ASP A 63 24.29 -7.15 -20.70
N GLY A 64 23.56 -7.70 -19.72
CA GLY A 64 22.96 -9.04 -19.82
C GLY A 64 21.79 -9.09 -20.82
N ASP A 65 21.47 -10.30 -21.28
CA ASP A 65 20.43 -10.53 -22.31
C ASP A 65 18.99 -10.38 -21.79
N SER A 66 18.79 -10.28 -20.47
CA SER A 66 17.49 -10.15 -19.82
C SER A 66 17.18 -8.69 -19.47
N SER A 67 15.95 -8.25 -19.74
CA SER A 67 15.43 -6.92 -19.36
C SER A 67 14.15 -7.00 -18.54
N VAL A 68 13.84 -5.91 -17.84
CA VAL A 68 12.52 -5.63 -17.28
C VAL A 68 11.87 -4.53 -18.11
N SER A 69 10.63 -4.76 -18.53
CA SER A 69 9.81 -3.79 -19.25
C SER A 69 8.89 -3.11 -18.25
N ILE A 70 9.32 -1.94 -17.75
CA ILE A 70 8.58 -1.13 -16.77
C ILE A 70 7.35 -0.52 -17.43
N PHE A 71 6.19 -0.71 -16.81
CA PHE A 71 4.98 -0.04 -17.24
C PHE A 71 4.85 1.33 -16.58
N LEU A 72 4.54 2.32 -17.41
CA LEU A 72 4.40 3.73 -17.03
C LEU A 72 3.01 4.21 -17.44
N ARG A 73 2.36 4.98 -16.57
CA ARG A 73 1.18 5.79 -16.89
C ARG A 73 1.45 7.24 -16.52
N LYS A 74 1.12 8.13 -17.44
CA LYS A 74 1.28 9.57 -17.33
C LYS A 74 -0.06 10.28 -17.44
N TYR A 75 -0.36 11.12 -16.46
CA TYR A 75 -1.35 12.18 -16.60
C TYR A 75 -0.61 13.43 -17.09
N PRO A 76 -0.82 13.89 -18.34
CA PRO A 76 -0.06 15.00 -18.90
C PRO A 76 -0.30 16.32 -18.17
N ALA A 77 0.73 17.18 -18.15
CA ALA A 77 0.63 18.56 -17.69
C ALA A 77 -0.48 19.31 -18.46
N THR A 78 -1.40 19.95 -17.72
CA THR A 78 -2.51 20.73 -18.28
C THR A 78 -2.19 22.22 -18.38
N ALA A 79 -1.11 22.68 -17.74
CA ALA A 79 -0.62 24.05 -17.86
C ALA A 79 -0.01 24.32 -19.25
N PRO A 80 -0.03 25.60 -19.70
CA PRO A 80 0.72 26.05 -20.89
C PRO A 80 2.19 25.63 -20.85
N GLU A 81 2.79 25.40 -22.03
CA GLU A 81 4.14 24.84 -22.15
C GLU A 81 5.21 25.66 -21.43
N ASP A 82 5.09 26.98 -21.46
CA ASP A 82 5.98 27.94 -20.78
C ASP A 82 5.85 27.93 -19.24
N GLN A 83 4.82 27.29 -18.70
CA GLN A 83 4.58 27.14 -17.25
C GLN A 83 4.91 25.74 -16.74
N ARG A 84 5.28 24.80 -17.61
CA ARG A 84 5.62 23.44 -17.22
C ARG A 84 6.95 23.38 -16.46
N LEU A 85 6.98 22.57 -15.42
CA LEU A 85 8.11 22.45 -14.49
C LEU A 85 8.84 21.10 -14.57
N GLY A 86 8.38 20.20 -15.44
CA GLY A 86 8.96 18.88 -15.70
C GLY A 86 8.00 17.75 -15.32
N SER A 87 8.57 16.65 -14.84
CA SER A 87 7.85 15.42 -14.51
C SER A 87 7.96 15.07 -13.02
N ILE A 88 6.92 14.47 -12.43
CA ILE A 88 6.93 13.89 -11.08
C ILE A 88 6.69 12.38 -11.18
N LEU A 89 7.57 11.59 -10.58
CA LEU A 89 7.32 10.15 -10.37
C LEU A 89 6.51 9.92 -9.09
N VAL A 90 5.48 9.07 -9.15
CA VAL A 90 4.60 8.78 -8.01
C VAL A 90 4.63 7.28 -7.68
N ASN A 91 4.74 6.95 -6.39
CA ASN A 91 4.65 5.57 -5.91
C ASN A 91 3.69 5.44 -4.71
N PRO A 92 2.69 4.54 -4.77
CA PRO A 92 1.67 4.37 -3.71
C PRO A 92 2.16 3.60 -2.48
N GLY A 93 3.31 2.94 -2.55
CA GLY A 93 3.77 2.04 -1.50
C GLY A 93 3.29 0.60 -1.66
N GLY A 94 2.91 -0.02 -0.54
CA GLY A 94 2.69 -1.46 -0.41
C GLY A 94 3.77 -2.11 0.48
N PRO A 95 4.91 -2.62 -0.07
CA PRO A 95 5.29 -2.70 -1.49
C PRO A 95 4.35 -3.59 -2.32
N GLY A 96 4.46 -3.49 -3.64
CA GLY A 96 3.56 -4.17 -4.58
C GLY A 96 2.40 -3.30 -5.08
N GLY A 97 2.26 -2.06 -4.63
CA GLY A 97 1.25 -1.14 -5.14
C GLY A 97 1.56 -0.68 -6.57
N SER A 98 0.52 -0.61 -7.40
CA SER A 98 0.62 -0.16 -8.79
C SER A 98 0.58 1.37 -8.89
N GLY A 99 1.71 1.98 -9.23
CA GLY A 99 1.76 3.43 -9.48
C GLY A 99 0.93 3.81 -10.70
N SER A 100 0.87 2.97 -11.72
CA SER A 100 0.01 3.22 -12.86
C SER A 100 -1.48 3.18 -12.50
N ALA A 101 -1.92 2.26 -11.66
CA ALA A 101 -3.30 2.21 -11.19
C ALA A 101 -3.64 3.45 -10.35
N LEU A 102 -2.72 3.91 -9.50
CA LEU A 102 -2.89 5.13 -8.72
C LEU A 102 -3.17 6.34 -9.64
N ILE A 103 -2.39 6.51 -10.71
CA ILE A 103 -2.54 7.66 -11.62
C ILE A 103 -3.80 7.57 -12.50
N ALA A 104 -4.31 6.38 -12.79
CA ALA A 104 -5.62 6.26 -13.44
C ALA A 104 -6.74 6.87 -12.58
N VAL A 105 -6.61 6.82 -11.26
CA VAL A 105 -7.65 7.27 -10.32
C VAL A 105 -7.38 8.70 -9.84
N LEU A 106 -6.13 9.04 -9.51
CA LEU A 106 -5.75 10.28 -8.84
C LEU A 106 -4.99 11.29 -9.70
N GLY A 107 -4.72 10.97 -10.97
CA GLY A 107 -3.91 11.83 -11.84
C GLY A 107 -4.47 13.25 -11.97
N GLU A 108 -5.79 13.38 -12.10
CA GLU A 108 -6.47 14.68 -12.22
C GLU A 108 -6.43 15.51 -10.93
N ASP A 109 -6.68 14.87 -9.78
CA ASP A 109 -6.63 15.56 -8.47
C ASP A 109 -5.21 16.03 -8.15
N LEU A 110 -4.21 15.18 -8.39
CA LEU A 110 -2.80 15.56 -8.24
C LEU A 110 -2.43 16.70 -9.20
N SER A 111 -2.89 16.64 -10.46
CA SER A 111 -2.68 17.70 -11.44
C SER A 111 -3.25 19.02 -10.95
N THR A 112 -4.48 19.00 -10.44
CA THR A 112 -5.15 20.17 -9.87
C THR A 112 -4.41 20.73 -8.67
N ALA A 113 -3.93 19.87 -7.75
CA ALA A 113 -3.18 20.28 -6.57
C ALA A 113 -1.90 21.05 -6.94
N ILE A 114 -1.19 20.63 -8.00
CA ILE A 114 0.06 21.25 -8.48
C ILE A 114 -0.12 22.16 -9.70
N GLU A 115 -1.33 22.70 -9.89
CA GLU A 115 -1.67 23.69 -10.94
C GLU A 115 -1.42 23.21 -12.37
N GLY A 116 -1.43 21.90 -12.61
CA GLY A 116 -1.24 21.31 -13.93
C GLY A 116 0.17 21.44 -14.48
N ARG A 117 1.14 21.87 -13.68
CA ARG A 117 2.49 22.25 -14.14
C ARG A 117 3.44 21.09 -14.36
N TYR A 118 3.07 19.87 -13.99
CA TYR A 118 3.90 18.69 -14.13
C TYR A 118 3.21 17.60 -14.94
N ASP A 119 4.01 16.85 -15.69
CA ASP A 119 3.66 15.51 -16.13
C ASP A 119 3.69 14.58 -14.90
N ILE A 120 2.55 14.00 -14.51
CA ILE A 120 2.46 13.12 -13.33
C ILE A 120 2.55 11.68 -13.79
N ILE A 121 3.62 10.98 -13.41
CA ILE A 121 3.95 9.66 -13.91
C ILE A 121 3.95 8.65 -12.77
N GLY A 122 2.99 7.73 -12.83
CA GLY A 122 2.97 6.53 -12.01
C GLY A 122 3.66 5.39 -12.74
N PHE A 123 4.50 4.64 -12.04
CA PHE A 123 5.16 3.46 -12.61
C PHE A 123 4.88 2.22 -11.76
N ASP A 124 4.84 1.08 -12.43
CA ASP A 124 4.72 -0.22 -11.76
C ASP A 124 6.13 -0.77 -11.50
N PRO A 125 6.55 -0.98 -10.24
CA PRO A 125 7.87 -1.53 -9.94
C PRO A 125 8.08 -2.94 -10.52
N ARG A 126 9.33 -3.42 -10.48
CA ARG A 126 9.72 -4.76 -10.96
C ARG A 126 8.85 -5.87 -10.38
N GLY A 127 8.17 -6.62 -11.24
CA GLY A 127 7.30 -7.73 -10.86
C GLY A 127 5.91 -7.31 -10.36
N VAL A 128 5.63 -6.00 -10.32
CA VAL A 128 4.34 -5.44 -9.89
C VAL A 128 3.44 -5.21 -11.09
N ASN A 129 2.18 -5.60 -10.95
CA ASN A 129 1.10 -5.26 -11.87
C ASN A 129 1.48 -5.51 -13.35
N LEU A 130 1.55 -4.47 -14.19
CA LEU A 130 1.78 -4.61 -15.65
C LEU A 130 3.26 -4.68 -16.05
N THR A 131 4.19 -4.48 -15.11
CA THR A 131 5.63 -4.59 -15.34
C THR A 131 6.04 -6.05 -15.51
N GLY A 132 6.75 -6.33 -16.61
CA GLY A 132 7.12 -7.68 -17.01
C GLY A 132 8.63 -7.92 -17.08
N PRO A 133 9.11 -9.17 -16.95
CA PRO A 133 8.30 -10.37 -16.70
C PRO A 133 7.72 -10.40 -15.26
N PRO A 134 6.61 -11.12 -15.01
CA PRO A 134 6.06 -11.26 -13.67
C PRO A 134 6.94 -12.16 -12.81
N THR A 135 6.71 -12.15 -11.49
CA THR A 135 7.29 -13.10 -10.53
C THR A 135 6.83 -14.53 -10.77
N ALA A 136 5.64 -14.74 -11.34
CA ALA A 136 5.12 -16.02 -11.82
C ALA A 136 5.09 -17.15 -10.77
N CYS A 137 4.89 -16.85 -9.50
CA CYS A 137 4.74 -17.84 -8.44
C CYS A 137 3.46 -18.66 -8.61
N HIS A 138 2.39 -18.03 -9.09
CA HIS A 138 1.13 -18.71 -9.44
C HIS A 138 0.88 -18.55 -10.94
N ASP A 139 0.29 -19.57 -11.56
CA ASP A 139 -0.06 -19.57 -12.98
C ASP A 139 -1.40 -18.88 -13.27
N THR A 140 -2.27 -18.77 -12.26
CA THR A 140 -3.61 -18.19 -12.35
C THR A 140 -3.95 -17.37 -11.12
N GLU A 141 -4.74 -16.31 -11.32
CA GLU A 141 -5.20 -15.45 -10.24
C GLU A 141 -6.03 -16.21 -9.19
N TYR A 142 -6.80 -17.21 -9.63
CA TYR A 142 -7.56 -18.09 -8.75
C TYR A 142 -6.69 -18.76 -7.67
N LYS A 143 -5.51 -19.29 -8.01
CA LYS A 143 -4.64 -19.95 -7.01
C LYS A 143 -4.13 -18.95 -5.96
N PHE A 144 -3.79 -17.74 -6.39
CA PHE A 144 -3.44 -16.66 -5.47
C PHE A 144 -4.63 -16.29 -4.57
N ALA A 145 -5.83 -16.12 -5.15
CA ALA A 145 -7.06 -15.81 -4.43
C ALA A 145 -7.42 -16.89 -3.38
N GLN A 146 -7.27 -18.17 -3.73
CA GLN A 146 -7.50 -19.29 -2.82
C GLN A 146 -6.55 -19.25 -1.61
N ARG A 147 -5.30 -18.84 -1.81
CA ARG A 147 -4.40 -18.60 -0.67
C ARG A 147 -4.90 -17.44 0.20
N VAL A 148 -5.32 -16.33 -0.40
CA VAL A 148 -5.86 -15.18 0.37
C VAL A 148 -7.06 -15.62 1.19
N TYR A 149 -7.97 -16.40 0.60
CA TYR A 149 -9.08 -17.01 1.32
C TYR A 149 -8.63 -17.84 2.52
N GLN A 150 -7.66 -18.74 2.34
CA GLN A 150 -7.13 -19.56 3.43
C GLN A 150 -6.50 -18.72 4.56
N ILE A 151 -5.77 -17.66 4.21
CA ILE A 151 -5.22 -16.72 5.19
C ILE A 151 -6.33 -16.00 5.93
N ASN A 152 -7.40 -15.55 5.25
CA ASN A 152 -8.50 -14.85 5.91
C ASN A 152 -9.30 -15.78 6.83
N MET A 153 -9.50 -17.04 6.44
CA MET A 153 -10.19 -18.02 7.28
C MET A 153 -9.34 -18.47 8.49
N GLN A 154 -8.03 -18.60 8.31
CA GLN A 154 -7.12 -18.96 9.41
C GLN A 154 -6.86 -17.78 10.35
N GLY A 155 -6.45 -16.64 9.78
CA GLY A 155 -6.09 -15.39 10.45
C GLY A 155 -5.01 -15.51 11.53
N ALA A 156 -4.82 -14.42 12.27
CA ALA A 156 -3.92 -14.39 13.42
C ALA A 156 -4.42 -15.31 14.54
N PRO A 157 -3.53 -15.90 15.37
CA PRO A 157 -3.94 -16.69 16.52
C PRO A 157 -4.75 -15.84 17.52
N PHE A 158 -5.83 -16.43 18.03
CA PHE A 158 -6.66 -15.85 19.08
C PHE A 158 -7.33 -16.96 19.90
N PRO A 159 -7.38 -16.88 21.24
CA PRO A 159 -6.64 -15.92 22.08
C PRO A 159 -5.12 -16.13 22.01
N LEU A 160 -4.37 -15.17 22.55
CA LEU A 160 -2.91 -15.19 22.64
C LEU A 160 -2.46 -15.58 24.06
N ASP A 161 -2.89 -16.75 24.52
CA ASP A 161 -2.70 -17.24 25.89
C ASP A 161 -1.57 -18.28 26.04
N GLY A 162 -0.90 -18.62 24.94
CA GLY A 162 0.17 -19.60 24.89
C GLY A 162 -0.32 -21.05 24.82
N GLY A 163 0.62 -21.98 25.00
CA GLY A 163 0.33 -23.41 25.05
C GLY A 163 0.04 -24.06 23.70
N ALA A 164 -0.49 -25.29 23.76
CA ALA A 164 -0.55 -26.18 22.60
C ALA A 164 -1.58 -25.76 21.54
N ALA A 165 -2.69 -25.13 21.94
CA ALA A 165 -3.72 -24.67 21.01
C ALA A 165 -3.21 -23.52 20.14
N GLU A 166 -2.59 -22.51 20.75
CA GLU A 166 -1.95 -21.41 20.02
C GLU A 166 -0.85 -21.93 19.09
N ALA A 167 0.03 -22.81 19.58
CA ALA A 167 1.09 -23.40 18.77
C ALA A 167 0.55 -24.20 17.57
N ALA A 168 -0.54 -24.94 17.72
CA ALA A 168 -1.20 -25.65 16.63
C ALA A 168 -1.81 -24.68 15.60
N HIS A 169 -2.42 -23.58 16.05
CA HIS A 169 -2.94 -22.53 15.18
C HIS A 169 -1.82 -21.88 14.35
N VAL A 170 -0.73 -21.50 15.02
CA VAL A 170 0.44 -20.88 14.38
C VAL A 170 1.13 -21.86 13.43
N THR A 171 1.16 -23.15 13.74
CA THR A 171 1.67 -24.19 12.83
C THR A 171 0.87 -24.23 11.53
N LYS A 172 -0.46 -24.26 11.61
CA LYS A 172 -1.35 -24.26 10.43
C LYS A 172 -1.22 -22.97 9.62
N LEU A 173 -1.21 -21.81 10.29
CA LEU A 173 -0.95 -20.53 9.66
C LEU A 173 0.40 -20.52 8.92
N SER A 174 1.45 -21.05 9.54
CA SER A 174 2.79 -21.14 8.95
C SER A 174 2.77 -21.98 7.67
N ALA A 175 2.04 -23.10 7.65
CA ALA A 175 1.89 -23.93 6.46
C ALA A 175 1.19 -23.17 5.31
N ILE A 176 0.12 -22.41 5.61
CA ILE A 176 -0.59 -21.60 4.61
C ILE A 176 0.33 -20.48 4.08
N GLN A 177 1.09 -19.80 4.94
CA GLN A 177 2.06 -18.79 4.51
C GLN A 177 3.15 -19.39 3.61
N PHE A 178 3.67 -20.57 3.96
CA PHE A 178 4.70 -21.27 3.19
C PHE A 178 4.24 -21.83 1.85
N SER A 179 2.92 -22.01 1.63
CA SER A 179 2.39 -22.43 0.33
C SER A 179 2.81 -21.48 -0.80
N HIS A 180 2.84 -20.17 -0.54
CA HIS A 180 3.24 -19.18 -1.55
C HIS A 180 4.73 -19.25 -1.87
N ARG A 181 5.55 -19.36 -0.82
CA ARG A 181 6.99 -19.58 -0.96
C ARG A 181 7.27 -20.82 -1.80
N ALA A 182 6.59 -21.93 -1.52
CA ALA A 182 6.75 -23.17 -2.27
C ALA A 182 6.42 -22.97 -3.75
N ALA A 183 5.31 -22.29 -4.05
CA ALA A 183 4.92 -21.96 -5.42
C ALA A 183 5.98 -21.09 -6.14
N CYS A 184 6.56 -20.09 -5.45
CA CYS A 184 7.66 -19.29 -6.02
C CYS A 184 8.96 -20.09 -6.22
N ILE A 185 9.26 -21.08 -5.37
CA ILE A 185 10.43 -21.96 -5.57
C ILE A 185 10.23 -22.86 -6.80
N GLU A 186 9.02 -23.37 -6.99
CA GLU A 186 8.71 -24.34 -8.04
C GLU A 186 8.54 -23.69 -9.42
N HIS A 187 7.88 -22.53 -9.48
CA HIS A 187 7.46 -21.90 -10.73
C HIS A 187 7.96 -20.48 -10.92
N GLY A 188 8.42 -19.84 -9.85
CA GLY A 188 8.73 -18.42 -9.87
C GLY A 188 9.88 -18.07 -10.81
N ASN A 189 9.77 -16.91 -11.44
CA ASN A 189 10.85 -16.33 -12.23
C ASN A 189 11.99 -15.92 -11.31
N TYR A 190 13.00 -16.78 -11.21
CA TYR A 190 14.13 -16.59 -10.31
C TYR A 190 14.86 -15.25 -10.50
N GLU A 191 15.08 -14.81 -11.75
CA GLU A 191 15.76 -13.54 -12.01
C GLU A 191 14.93 -12.35 -11.53
N MET A 192 13.62 -12.36 -11.76
CA MET A 192 12.73 -11.31 -11.27
C MET A 192 12.68 -11.31 -9.74
N LEU A 193 12.48 -12.48 -9.11
CA LEU A 193 12.36 -12.61 -7.65
C LEU A 193 13.56 -12.07 -6.87
N ARG A 194 14.78 -12.17 -7.43
CA ARG A 194 16.00 -11.63 -6.81
C ARG A 194 16.33 -10.19 -7.23
N ASN A 195 15.73 -9.67 -8.29
CA ASN A 195 16.01 -8.32 -8.79
C ASN A 195 14.84 -7.35 -8.60
N SER A 196 13.82 -7.71 -7.82
CA SER A 196 12.69 -6.83 -7.45
C SER A 196 12.96 -5.93 -6.23
N GLY A 197 14.10 -6.08 -5.54
CA GLY A 197 14.40 -5.30 -4.33
C GLY A 197 14.44 -3.78 -4.54
N THR A 198 14.27 -3.02 -3.47
CA THR A 198 14.11 -1.55 -3.48
C THR A 198 15.29 -0.83 -4.15
N VAL A 199 16.52 -1.32 -4.00
CA VAL A 199 17.70 -0.73 -4.66
C VAL A 199 17.61 -0.82 -6.18
N ALA A 200 17.12 -1.94 -6.72
CA ALA A 200 16.93 -2.08 -8.16
C ALA A 200 15.84 -1.14 -8.67
N VAL A 201 14.73 -1.00 -7.94
CA VAL A 201 13.65 -0.07 -8.27
C VAL A 201 14.12 1.40 -8.23
N ALA A 202 14.97 1.77 -7.26
CA ALA A 202 15.56 3.10 -7.20
C ALA A 202 16.48 3.39 -8.41
N LYS A 203 17.20 2.38 -8.93
CA LYS A 203 17.96 2.51 -10.18
C LYS A 203 17.06 2.60 -11.42
N ASP A 204 15.89 1.96 -11.41
CA ASP A 204 14.90 2.15 -12.47
C ASP A 204 14.40 3.59 -12.51
N MET A 205 14.14 4.20 -11.34
CA MET A 205 13.77 5.61 -11.26
C MET A 205 14.85 6.51 -11.87
N GLU A 206 16.14 6.22 -11.65
CA GLU A 206 17.24 6.92 -12.31
C GLU A 206 17.18 6.77 -13.84
N ARG A 207 16.95 5.56 -14.35
CA ARG A 207 16.82 5.32 -15.79
C ARG A 207 15.61 6.02 -16.40
N ILE A 208 14.48 6.06 -15.69
CA ILE A 208 13.27 6.78 -16.12
C ILE A 208 13.56 8.28 -16.21
N VAL A 209 14.18 8.88 -15.17
CA VAL A 209 14.57 10.30 -15.16
C VAL A 209 15.48 10.62 -16.35
N GLN A 210 16.49 9.78 -16.62
CA GLN A 210 17.37 9.93 -17.78
C GLN A 210 16.62 9.87 -19.11
N ALA A 211 15.71 8.90 -19.28
CA ALA A 211 14.96 8.72 -20.52
C ALA A 211 13.88 9.79 -20.74
N LEU A 212 13.43 10.46 -19.68
CA LEU A 212 12.60 11.67 -19.75
C LEU A 212 13.41 12.93 -20.11
N GLY A 213 14.75 12.87 -20.05
CA GLY A 213 15.61 14.04 -20.25
C GLY A 213 15.59 15.03 -19.08
N GLU A 214 15.16 14.58 -17.90
CA GLU A 214 15.06 15.40 -16.69
C GLU A 214 16.44 15.50 -16.00
N ASP A 215 16.72 16.66 -15.40
CA ASP A 215 18.01 16.91 -14.74
C ASP A 215 18.07 16.41 -13.28
N GLY A 216 16.99 15.79 -12.81
CA GLY A 216 16.83 15.24 -11.48
C GLY A 216 15.40 14.71 -11.26
N LEU A 217 15.23 13.97 -10.18
CA LEU A 217 13.98 13.35 -9.78
C LEU A 217 13.11 14.33 -8.97
N ASN A 218 11.91 14.61 -9.46
CA ASN A 218 10.80 14.99 -8.60
C ASN A 218 10.02 13.73 -8.22
N PHE A 219 9.74 13.52 -6.94
CA PHE A 219 9.14 12.27 -6.45
C PHE A 219 8.10 12.49 -5.36
N LEU A 220 7.00 11.76 -5.45
CA LEU A 220 5.96 11.66 -4.44
C LEU A 220 5.78 10.20 -4.03
N GLY A 221 6.22 9.87 -2.81
CA GLY A 221 6.22 8.51 -2.30
C GLY A 221 5.33 8.37 -1.08
N TYR A 222 4.38 7.45 -1.13
CA TYR A 222 3.47 7.13 -0.03
C TYR A 222 3.85 5.83 0.65
N SER A 223 3.80 5.77 1.99
CA SER A 223 3.99 4.52 2.74
C SER A 223 5.33 3.84 2.38
N TYR A 224 5.37 2.61 1.86
CA TYR A 224 6.61 2.01 1.34
C TYR A 224 7.33 2.88 0.28
N GLY A 225 6.60 3.71 -0.47
CA GLY A 225 7.15 4.73 -1.35
C GLY A 225 8.09 5.70 -0.62
N SER A 226 7.90 5.92 0.69
CA SER A 226 8.83 6.66 1.54
C SER A 226 10.17 5.94 1.68
N ILE A 227 10.17 4.62 1.81
CA ILE A 227 11.38 3.79 1.88
C ILE A 227 12.10 3.83 0.53
N LEU A 228 11.36 3.72 -0.57
CA LEU A 228 11.90 3.82 -1.92
C LEU A 228 12.53 5.19 -2.19
N GLY A 229 11.84 6.28 -1.83
CA GLY A 229 12.36 7.64 -1.94
C GLY A 229 13.59 7.87 -1.07
N ALA A 230 13.56 7.43 0.19
CA ALA A 230 14.71 7.49 1.09
C ALA A 230 15.92 6.70 0.55
N THR A 231 15.68 5.52 -0.04
CA THR A 231 16.72 4.72 -0.68
C THR A 231 17.30 5.44 -1.89
N PHE A 232 16.47 6.01 -2.76
CA PHE A 232 16.93 6.80 -3.90
C PHE A 232 17.78 7.99 -3.44
N ALA A 233 17.31 8.76 -2.46
CA ALA A 233 18.06 9.88 -1.91
C ALA A 233 19.40 9.44 -1.31
N ALA A 234 19.45 8.24 -0.71
CA ALA A 234 20.67 7.69 -0.14
C ALA A 234 21.71 7.29 -1.20
N ILE A 235 21.27 6.61 -2.27
CA ILE A 235 22.18 6.05 -3.29
C ILE A 235 22.41 6.96 -4.50
N ARG A 236 21.55 7.96 -4.72
CA ARG A 236 21.61 8.97 -5.79
C ARG A 236 21.31 10.39 -5.28
N PRO A 237 21.99 10.88 -4.22
CA PRO A 237 21.68 12.17 -3.62
C PRO A 237 21.76 13.33 -4.61
N ASN A 238 22.69 13.29 -5.58
CA ASN A 238 22.86 14.35 -6.58
C ASN A 238 21.70 14.46 -7.60
N LEU A 239 20.85 13.44 -7.68
CA LEU A 239 19.69 13.42 -8.59
C LEU A 239 18.40 13.79 -7.87
N VAL A 240 18.40 14.10 -6.58
CA VAL A 240 17.17 14.52 -5.87
C VAL A 240 16.91 16.00 -6.16
N LYS A 241 15.76 16.30 -6.78
CA LYS A 241 15.31 17.67 -7.04
C LYS A 241 14.27 18.12 -6.02
N ARG A 242 13.10 17.50 -6.02
CA ARG A 242 12.02 17.74 -5.05
C ARG A 242 11.36 16.43 -4.68
N MET A 243 11.33 16.11 -3.40
CA MET A 243 10.84 14.83 -2.92
C MET A 243 9.86 15.06 -1.78
N VAL A 244 8.65 14.53 -1.92
CA VAL A 244 7.65 14.51 -0.84
C VAL A 244 7.43 13.06 -0.45
N LEU A 245 7.71 12.73 0.81
CA LEU A 245 7.51 11.39 1.37
C LEU A 245 6.42 11.47 2.43
N ASP A 246 5.28 10.85 2.17
CA ASP A 246 4.09 10.89 3.02
C ASP A 246 3.78 9.51 3.62
N GLY A 247 3.47 9.48 4.91
CA GLY A 247 3.44 8.25 5.70
C GLY A 247 4.83 7.63 5.77
N VAL A 248 5.74 8.30 6.47
CA VAL A 248 7.16 7.94 6.47
C VAL A 248 7.43 6.71 7.35
N SER A 249 7.93 5.65 6.73
CA SER A 249 8.44 4.45 7.41
C SER A 249 9.90 4.57 7.84
N ASP A 250 10.29 3.81 8.87
CA ASP A 250 11.68 3.63 9.27
C ASP A 250 12.41 2.73 8.26
N ALA A 251 13.08 3.36 7.28
CA ALA A 251 13.81 2.66 6.24
C ALA A 251 14.99 1.84 6.80
N GLU A 252 15.63 2.31 7.88
CA GLU A 252 16.72 1.56 8.50
C GLU A 252 16.22 0.25 9.11
N ALA A 253 15.12 0.30 9.87
CA ALA A 253 14.51 -0.90 10.43
C ALA A 253 14.08 -1.87 9.32
N TYR A 254 13.43 -1.36 8.27
CA TYR A 254 12.97 -2.16 7.13
C TYR A 254 14.09 -3.00 6.49
N PHE A 255 15.26 -2.40 6.23
CA PHE A 255 16.39 -3.11 5.64
C PHE A 255 17.16 -3.98 6.64
N LYS A 256 17.15 -3.65 7.94
CA LYS A 256 17.97 -4.32 8.95
C LYS A 256 17.29 -5.52 9.58
N ASP A 257 16.01 -5.38 9.93
CA ASP A 257 15.23 -6.41 10.62
C ASP A 257 13.73 -6.18 10.38
N VAL A 258 13.11 -7.04 9.57
CA VAL A 258 11.69 -6.96 9.23
C VAL A 258 10.78 -7.08 10.46
N LEU A 259 11.20 -7.74 11.54
CA LEU A 259 10.42 -7.83 12.77
C LEU A 259 10.41 -6.52 13.54
N GLU A 260 11.58 -5.86 13.61
CA GLU A 260 11.72 -4.55 14.23
C GLU A 260 10.95 -3.49 13.45
N TRP A 261 11.00 -3.54 12.11
CA TRP A 261 10.14 -2.68 11.28
C TRP A 261 8.66 -2.92 11.58
N GLY A 262 8.27 -4.19 11.78
CA GLY A 262 6.94 -4.54 12.26
C GLY A 262 6.59 -3.87 13.59
N LYS A 263 7.46 -3.97 14.60
CA LYS A 263 7.26 -3.37 15.94
C LYS A 263 7.22 -1.85 15.89
N SER A 264 8.09 -1.21 15.10
CA SER A 264 8.14 0.24 14.98
C SER A 264 6.93 0.80 14.23
N GLY A 265 6.34 0.04 13.29
CA GLY A 265 5.23 0.50 12.45
C GLY A 265 3.88 0.64 13.17
N ILE A 266 3.64 -0.09 14.26
CA ILE A 266 2.32 -0.12 14.92
C ILE A 266 2.24 0.72 16.21
N GLN A 267 3.26 1.53 16.50
CA GLN A 267 3.34 2.28 17.76
C GLN A 267 2.20 3.28 17.95
N ALA A 268 1.66 3.83 16.86
CA ALA A 268 0.55 4.78 16.91
C ALA A 268 -0.83 4.15 16.65
N THR A 269 -0.91 2.86 16.30
CA THR A 269 -2.19 2.16 16.11
C THR A 269 -3.13 2.26 17.32
N PRO A 270 -2.67 2.15 18.59
CA PRO A 270 -3.54 2.34 19.75
C PRO A 270 -4.22 3.71 19.78
N LYS A 271 -3.50 4.76 19.35
CA LYS A 271 -4.02 6.12 19.29
C LYS A 271 -5.08 6.25 18.21
N THR A 272 -4.89 5.65 17.04
CA THR A 272 -5.90 5.60 15.96
C THR A 272 -7.15 4.84 16.40
N TYR A 273 -6.98 3.68 17.05
CA TYR A 273 -8.09 2.89 17.57
C TYR A 273 -8.89 3.63 18.64
N ALA A 274 -8.22 4.32 19.57
CA ALA A 274 -8.87 5.20 20.53
C ALA A 274 -9.58 6.38 19.84
N GLY A 275 -9.01 6.90 18.76
CA GLY A 275 -9.62 7.92 17.89
C GLY A 275 -10.94 7.46 17.28
N PHE A 276 -10.99 6.23 16.74
CA PHE A 276 -12.24 5.64 16.23
C PHE A 276 -13.33 5.59 17.30
N ILE A 277 -13.00 5.09 18.50
CA ILE A 277 -13.95 5.02 19.63
C ILE A 277 -14.40 6.43 20.03
N SER A 278 -13.48 7.36 20.30
CA SER A 278 -13.84 8.71 20.75
C SER A 278 -14.68 9.45 19.72
N THR A 279 -14.29 9.41 18.44
CA THR A 279 -15.01 10.16 17.39
C THR A 279 -16.39 9.57 17.12
N CYS A 280 -16.56 8.25 17.22
CA CYS A 280 -17.87 7.61 17.20
C CYS A 280 -18.77 8.12 18.34
N ILE A 281 -18.23 8.17 19.56
CA ILE A 281 -18.94 8.71 20.74
C ILE A 281 -19.31 10.18 20.52
N ASP A 282 -18.37 11.00 20.05
CA ASP A 282 -18.59 12.43 19.78
C ASP A 282 -19.64 12.68 18.69
N ALA A 283 -19.72 11.80 17.69
CA ALA A 283 -20.70 11.89 16.62
C ALA A 283 -22.14 11.59 17.11
N GLY A 284 -22.28 10.85 18.20
CA GLY A 284 -23.55 10.48 18.82
C GLY A 284 -24.35 9.40 18.05
N PRO A 285 -25.45 8.90 18.63
CA PRO A 285 -26.21 7.76 18.10
C PRO A 285 -26.88 8.01 16.74
N THR A 286 -26.98 9.27 16.31
CA THR A 286 -27.53 9.62 14.99
C THR A 286 -26.52 9.44 13.86
N GLN A 287 -25.22 9.44 14.16
CA GLN A 287 -24.14 9.36 13.18
C GLN A 287 -23.22 8.14 13.39
N CYS A 288 -23.17 7.58 14.61
CA CYS A 288 -22.45 6.35 14.91
C CYS A 288 -23.36 5.29 15.52
N ALA A 289 -23.47 4.13 14.86
CA ALA A 289 -24.33 3.03 15.29
C ALA A 289 -23.87 2.31 16.58
N LEU A 290 -22.62 2.53 17.00
CA LEU A 290 -22.07 1.99 18.24
C LEU A 290 -22.32 2.91 19.45
N ALA A 291 -22.58 4.20 19.21
CA ALA A 291 -22.78 5.18 20.26
C ALA A 291 -24.14 4.99 20.93
N GLU A 292 -24.16 5.03 22.26
CA GLU A 292 -25.36 4.98 23.10
C GLU A 292 -25.68 6.37 23.67
N PRO A 293 -26.94 6.68 24.03
CA PRO A 293 -27.27 7.92 24.74
C PRO A 293 -26.85 7.82 26.22
N ILE A 294 -25.67 8.33 26.57
CA ILE A 294 -25.19 8.47 27.96
C ILE A 294 -24.60 9.88 28.10
N ASP A 295 -24.82 10.54 29.24
CA ASP A 295 -24.42 11.94 29.44
C ASP A 295 -22.91 12.14 29.73
N ASN A 296 -22.18 11.06 30.05
CA ASN A 296 -20.76 11.08 30.40
C ASN A 296 -19.88 10.41 29.33
N LYS A 297 -19.07 11.21 28.62
CA LYS A 297 -18.16 10.73 27.56
C LYS A 297 -17.17 9.67 28.03
N THR A 298 -16.62 9.77 29.24
CA THR A 298 -15.66 8.79 29.77
C THR A 298 -16.32 7.42 29.94
N GLU A 299 -17.53 7.40 30.50
CA GLU A 299 -18.31 6.17 30.66
C GLU A 299 -18.68 5.55 29.31
N MET A 300 -18.99 6.38 28.30
CA MET A 300 -19.27 5.91 26.94
C MET A 300 -18.06 5.24 26.28
N VAL A 301 -16.88 5.86 26.41
CA VAL A 301 -15.64 5.31 25.84
C VAL A 301 -15.29 3.99 26.52
N GLU A 302 -15.36 3.92 27.85
CA GLU A 302 -15.13 2.68 28.60
C GLU A 302 -16.17 1.61 28.26
N GLY A 303 -17.44 2.00 28.15
CA GLY A 303 -18.54 1.11 27.81
C GLY A 303 -18.37 0.49 26.41
N LEU A 304 -18.09 1.32 25.40
CA LEU A 304 -17.86 0.83 24.04
C LEU A 304 -16.61 -0.04 23.96
N THR A 305 -15.53 0.33 24.65
CA THR A 305 -14.32 -0.51 24.71
C THR A 305 -14.62 -1.90 25.28
N LYS A 306 -15.34 -1.96 26.41
CA LYS A 306 -15.75 -3.24 27.02
C LYS A 306 -16.66 -4.07 26.13
N ARG A 307 -17.59 -3.44 25.41
CA ARG A 307 -18.48 -4.12 24.45
C ARG A 307 -17.70 -4.74 23.30
N LEU A 308 -16.75 -4.01 22.71
CA LEU A 308 -15.88 -4.55 21.66
C LEU A 308 -14.98 -5.68 22.17
N ASP A 309 -14.41 -5.55 23.38
CA ASP A 309 -13.61 -6.62 24.00
C ASP A 309 -14.44 -7.88 24.28
N ALA A 310 -15.69 -7.70 24.74
CA ALA A 310 -16.63 -8.80 24.95
C ALA A 310 -16.97 -9.48 23.62
N LEU A 311 -17.24 -8.72 22.57
CA LEU A 311 -17.50 -9.24 21.22
C LEU A 311 -16.33 -10.09 20.72
N TYR A 312 -15.08 -9.62 20.86
CA TYR A 312 -13.91 -10.40 20.45
C TYR A 312 -13.76 -11.68 21.27
N THR A 313 -13.96 -11.59 22.59
CA THR A 313 -13.86 -12.75 23.48
C THR A 313 -14.92 -13.80 23.16
N GLU A 314 -16.14 -13.36 22.83
CA GLU A 314 -17.24 -14.24 22.41
C GLU A 314 -16.91 -14.89 21.07
N LEU A 315 -16.54 -14.12 20.04
CA LEU A 315 -16.19 -14.65 18.72
C LEU A 315 -14.97 -15.57 18.71
N GLY A 316 -14.09 -15.46 19.70
CA GLY A 316 -12.98 -16.40 19.89
C GLY A 316 -13.41 -17.76 20.44
N LYS A 317 -14.57 -17.83 21.12
CA LYS A 317 -15.14 -19.07 21.68
C LYS A 317 -16.19 -19.65 20.73
N GLU A 318 -17.08 -18.81 20.23
CA GLU A 318 -18.22 -19.14 19.40
C GLU A 318 -18.25 -18.22 18.18
N PRO A 319 -17.64 -18.64 17.06
CA PRO A 319 -17.70 -17.89 15.81
C PRO A 319 -19.15 -17.70 15.34
N GLN A 320 -19.48 -16.51 14.85
CA GLN A 320 -20.80 -16.25 14.29
C GLN A 320 -20.92 -16.83 12.88
N VAL A 321 -22.11 -17.36 12.56
CA VAL A 321 -22.42 -17.95 11.25
C VAL A 321 -23.07 -16.91 10.34
N ALA A 322 -22.50 -16.72 9.15
CA ALA A 322 -23.15 -16.00 8.06
C ALA A 322 -23.73 -17.04 7.08
N GLY A 323 -25.03 -17.30 7.17
CA GLY A 323 -25.69 -18.35 6.37
C GLY A 323 -25.88 -17.99 4.90
N ASP A 324 -26.22 -16.73 4.60
CA ASP A 324 -26.39 -16.21 3.24
C ASP A 324 -25.93 -14.75 3.20
N SER A 325 -24.73 -14.50 2.65
CA SER A 325 -24.17 -13.16 2.45
C SER A 325 -23.90 -12.91 0.97
N LEU A 326 -23.56 -11.66 0.61
CA LEU A 326 -23.18 -11.29 -0.75
C LEU A 326 -22.02 -12.14 -1.32
N THR A 327 -21.12 -12.62 -0.46
CA THR A 327 -19.92 -13.39 -0.84
C THR A 327 -20.04 -14.88 -0.47
N GLY A 328 -21.26 -15.35 -0.21
CA GLY A 328 -21.56 -16.73 0.15
C GLY A 328 -21.62 -16.99 1.66
N PRO A 329 -21.79 -18.26 2.08
CA PRO A 329 -21.84 -18.64 3.48
C PRO A 329 -20.44 -18.69 4.11
N GLY A 330 -20.36 -18.50 5.43
CA GLY A 330 -19.14 -18.72 6.19
C GLY A 330 -19.25 -18.42 7.67
N ILE A 331 -18.08 -18.24 8.31
CA ILE A 331 -17.97 -17.93 9.74
C ILE A 331 -17.18 -16.64 9.94
N ILE A 332 -17.50 -15.93 11.02
CA ILE A 332 -16.84 -14.71 11.46
C ILE A 332 -16.23 -14.99 12.83
N GLN A 333 -14.91 -14.84 12.93
CA GLN A 333 -14.14 -15.08 14.14
C GLN A 333 -13.50 -13.77 14.65
N ALA A 334 -12.97 -13.78 15.87
CA ALA A 334 -12.37 -12.59 16.49
C ALA A 334 -11.28 -11.94 15.62
N GLN A 335 -10.39 -12.74 15.05
CA GLN A 335 -9.32 -12.28 14.16
C GLN A 335 -9.84 -11.67 12.86
N ASN A 336 -11.01 -12.09 12.37
CA ASN A 336 -11.62 -11.47 11.19
C ASN A 336 -12.11 -10.05 11.50
N VAL A 337 -12.66 -9.86 12.70
CA VAL A 337 -13.12 -8.54 13.14
C VAL A 337 -11.95 -7.60 13.33
N ARG A 338 -10.89 -8.05 14.01
CA ARG A 338 -9.67 -7.26 14.17
C ARG A 338 -8.98 -6.94 12.84
N ALA A 339 -8.93 -7.88 11.89
CA ALA A 339 -8.43 -7.63 10.55
C ALA A 339 -9.24 -6.55 9.81
N THR A 340 -10.58 -6.61 9.90
CA THR A 340 -11.47 -5.62 9.27
C THR A 340 -11.29 -4.24 9.89
N ILE A 341 -11.23 -4.16 11.23
CA ILE A 341 -10.96 -2.91 11.94
C ILE A 341 -9.62 -2.35 11.49
N PHE A 342 -8.55 -3.15 11.52
CA PHE A 342 -7.22 -2.73 11.09
C PHE A 342 -7.22 -2.17 9.66
N GLY A 343 -7.87 -2.85 8.71
CA GLY A 343 -8.02 -2.36 7.34
C GLY A 343 -8.78 -1.03 7.25
N MET A 344 -9.89 -0.88 7.98
CA MET A 344 -10.70 0.34 7.97
C MET A 344 -10.09 1.49 8.81
N MET A 345 -9.10 1.21 9.67
CA MET A 345 -8.32 2.26 10.36
C MET A 345 -7.41 3.04 9.40
N TYR A 346 -7.16 2.54 8.19
CA TYR A 346 -6.40 3.28 7.18
C TYR A 346 -7.10 4.56 6.73
N THR A 347 -8.44 4.61 6.77
CA THR A 347 -9.19 5.75 6.23
C THR A 347 -10.46 6.02 7.04
N PRO A 348 -10.51 7.13 7.82
CA PRO A 348 -11.66 7.52 8.66
C PRO A 348 -13.00 7.60 7.95
N ARG A 349 -12.99 7.85 6.63
CA ARG A 349 -14.19 7.83 5.79
C ARG A 349 -14.99 6.52 5.92
N PHE A 350 -14.34 5.39 6.20
CA PHE A 350 -15.00 4.09 6.38
C PHE A 350 -15.47 3.84 7.81
N TRP A 351 -15.15 4.69 8.78
CA TRP A 351 -15.50 4.47 10.19
C TRP A 351 -17.01 4.44 10.47
N PRO A 352 -17.87 5.24 9.82
CA PRO A 352 -19.32 5.09 9.98
C PRO A 352 -19.83 3.72 9.52
N GLU A 353 -19.30 3.19 8.42
CA GLU A 353 -19.60 1.86 7.93
C GLU A 353 -19.10 0.78 8.90
N LEU A 354 -17.85 0.91 9.38
CA LEU A 354 -17.29 0.01 10.37
C LEU A 354 -18.16 -0.04 11.64
N ALA A 355 -18.59 1.12 12.16
CA ALA A 355 -19.44 1.19 13.32
C ALA A 355 -20.79 0.49 13.10
N GLN A 356 -21.39 0.66 11.92
CA GLN A 356 -22.62 -0.02 11.55
C GLN A 356 -22.44 -1.55 11.52
N LEU A 357 -21.35 -2.03 10.90
CA LEU A 357 -21.02 -3.45 10.78
C LEU A 357 -20.78 -4.10 12.15
N LEU A 358 -20.03 -3.42 13.03
CA LEU A 358 -19.78 -3.89 14.40
C LEU A 358 -21.07 -3.92 15.22
N ALA A 359 -21.91 -2.88 15.14
CA ALA A 359 -23.19 -2.84 15.86
C ALA A 359 -24.17 -3.94 15.41
N THR A 360 -24.17 -4.32 14.13
CA THR A 360 -24.96 -5.47 13.66
C THR A 360 -24.39 -6.80 14.14
N LEU A 361 -23.06 -6.90 14.18
CA LEU A 361 -22.36 -8.10 14.62
C LEU A 361 -22.60 -8.36 16.12
N GLU A 362 -22.59 -7.32 16.97
CA GLU A 362 -22.95 -7.42 18.40
C GLU A 362 -24.37 -7.94 18.63
N ARG A 363 -25.28 -7.77 17.66
CA ARG A 363 -26.65 -8.29 17.72
C ARG A 363 -26.79 -9.70 17.13
N GLY A 364 -25.68 -10.38 16.85
CA GLY A 364 -25.67 -11.72 16.26
C GLY A 364 -25.98 -11.75 14.76
N ASN A 365 -25.92 -10.61 14.07
CA ASN A 365 -26.15 -10.54 12.63
C ASN A 365 -24.88 -10.14 11.89
N GLY A 366 -24.10 -11.16 11.51
CA GLY A 366 -22.87 -10.99 10.73
C GLY A 366 -23.05 -10.97 9.21
N ARG A 367 -24.27 -10.96 8.68
CA ARG A 367 -24.54 -11.09 7.23
C ARG A 367 -23.76 -10.07 6.40
N ASP A 368 -23.84 -8.80 6.80
CA ASP A 368 -23.21 -7.70 6.05
C ASP A 368 -21.73 -7.50 6.43
N PHE A 369 -21.29 -8.11 7.53
CA PHE A 369 -19.89 -8.14 7.93
C PHE A 369 -19.08 -9.14 7.09
N TYR A 370 -19.61 -10.35 6.83
CA TYR A 370 -18.86 -11.40 6.15
C TYR A 370 -18.24 -11.00 4.78
N PRO A 371 -18.90 -10.18 3.94
CA PRO A 371 -18.29 -9.65 2.72
C PRO A 371 -16.95 -8.93 2.91
N THR A 372 -16.71 -8.25 4.04
CA THR A 372 -15.42 -7.57 4.30
C THR A 372 -14.25 -8.57 4.44
N ILE A 373 -14.55 -9.82 4.79
CA ILE A 373 -13.56 -10.89 5.00
C ILE A 373 -13.23 -11.58 3.68
N ASN A 374 -14.23 -11.80 2.81
CA ASN A 374 -14.12 -12.70 1.66
C ASN A 374 -14.19 -12.00 0.29
N SER A 375 -14.47 -10.71 0.23
CA SER A 375 -14.65 -9.96 -1.04
C SER A 375 -13.50 -10.12 -2.02
N LEU A 376 -12.26 -10.19 -1.53
CA LEU A 376 -11.06 -10.31 -2.37
C LEU A 376 -10.95 -11.65 -3.12
N ALA A 377 -11.46 -12.74 -2.54
CA ALA A 377 -11.45 -14.05 -3.18
C ALA A 377 -12.77 -14.36 -3.91
N TYR A 378 -13.84 -13.63 -3.57
CA TYR A 378 -15.14 -13.81 -4.15
C TYR A 378 -15.16 -13.50 -5.65
N GLY A 379 -15.71 -14.42 -6.44
CA GLY A 379 -15.78 -14.28 -7.90
C GLY A 379 -14.46 -14.54 -8.63
N ALA A 380 -13.37 -14.88 -7.94
CA ALA A 380 -12.13 -15.28 -8.58
C ALA A 380 -12.34 -16.56 -9.39
N VAL A 381 -11.97 -16.51 -10.67
CA VAL A 381 -12.06 -17.62 -11.63
C VAL A 381 -10.67 -17.98 -12.15
N PRO A 382 -10.43 -19.23 -12.58
CA PRO A 382 -9.13 -19.68 -13.08
C PRO A 382 -8.86 -19.11 -14.48
N GLU A 383 -8.57 -17.80 -14.53
CA GLU A 383 -8.18 -17.08 -15.73
C GLU A 383 -6.67 -16.75 -15.71
N PRO A 384 -6.01 -16.77 -16.88
CA PRO A 384 -4.67 -16.23 -17.04
C PRO A 384 -4.58 -14.74 -16.69
N TYR A 385 -3.49 -14.33 -16.04
CA TYR A 385 -3.24 -12.95 -15.63
C TYR A 385 -3.21 -11.93 -16.79
N ASN A 386 -3.02 -12.37 -18.03
CA ASN A 386 -2.89 -11.48 -19.19
C ASN A 386 -4.21 -11.13 -19.88
N GLN A 387 -5.35 -11.58 -19.34
CA GLN A 387 -6.67 -11.21 -19.86
C GLN A 387 -7.10 -9.82 -19.39
N ASN A 388 -6.47 -8.79 -19.96
CA ASN A 388 -6.80 -7.37 -19.79
C ASN A 388 -6.46 -6.58 -21.07
N VAL A 389 -6.85 -5.30 -21.11
CA VAL A 389 -6.67 -4.41 -22.28
C VAL A 389 -5.21 -4.17 -22.69
N PHE A 390 -4.26 -4.44 -21.80
CA PHE A 390 -2.83 -4.32 -22.06
C PHE A 390 -2.19 -5.63 -22.54
N ASN A 391 -2.90 -6.75 -22.47
CA ASN A 391 -2.39 -8.10 -22.77
C ASN A 391 -1.08 -8.42 -22.03
N ARG A 392 -1.00 -8.02 -20.76
CA ARG A 392 0.15 -8.17 -19.86
C ARG A 392 -0.31 -8.86 -18.58
N SER A 393 0.55 -9.64 -17.95
CA SER A 393 0.24 -10.18 -16.61
C SER A 393 -0.17 -9.04 -15.68
N MET A 394 -1.26 -9.20 -14.92
CA MET A 394 -1.76 -8.19 -13.99
C MET A 394 -2.58 -8.88 -12.90
N GLN A 395 -2.26 -8.67 -11.63
CA GLN A 395 -3.15 -9.09 -10.53
C GLN A 395 -4.29 -8.08 -10.44
N LYS A 396 -5.53 -8.55 -10.60
CA LYS A 396 -6.76 -7.74 -10.50
C LYS A 396 -7.21 -7.61 -9.05
N ILE A 397 -6.88 -8.58 -8.20
CA ILE A 397 -7.25 -8.60 -6.78
C ILE A 397 -6.46 -7.53 -6.00
N ASP A 398 -7.17 -6.66 -5.28
CA ASP A 398 -6.69 -5.77 -4.21
C ASP A 398 -5.81 -4.57 -4.61
N GLY A 399 -5.57 -4.29 -5.91
CA GLY A 399 -4.79 -3.11 -6.36
C GLY A 399 -3.31 -3.09 -5.92
N VAL A 400 -2.90 -4.04 -5.09
CA VAL A 400 -1.54 -4.34 -4.63
C VAL A 400 -1.21 -5.74 -5.12
N SER A 401 -0.15 -5.86 -5.90
CA SER A 401 0.40 -7.15 -6.32
C SER A 401 1.07 -7.84 -5.12
N ARG A 402 0.26 -8.48 -4.28
CA ARG A 402 0.71 -9.17 -3.05
C ARG A 402 1.66 -10.32 -3.33
N GLU A 403 1.66 -10.88 -4.54
CA GLU A 403 2.70 -11.82 -4.98
C GLU A 403 4.08 -11.14 -5.10
N ALA A 404 4.12 -9.88 -5.53
CA ALA A 404 5.35 -9.09 -5.66
C ALA A 404 5.80 -8.46 -4.33
N MET A 405 4.89 -8.34 -3.35
CA MET A 405 5.19 -7.77 -2.03
C MET A 405 6.33 -8.50 -1.32
N TYR A 406 6.29 -9.84 -1.22
CA TYR A 406 7.29 -10.61 -0.48
C TYR A 406 8.69 -10.63 -1.13
N PRO A 407 8.84 -10.79 -2.46
CA PRO A 407 10.12 -10.62 -3.13
C PRO A 407 10.81 -9.28 -2.82
N VAL A 408 10.05 -8.20 -2.70
CA VAL A 408 10.56 -6.87 -2.35
C VAL A 408 10.87 -6.81 -0.85
N MET A 409 9.84 -6.90 -0.01
CA MET A 409 9.90 -6.72 1.45
C MET A 409 10.89 -7.68 2.10
N CYS A 410 10.77 -8.98 1.81
CA CYS A 410 11.65 -9.95 2.40
C CYS A 410 13.01 -9.93 1.71
N GLY A 411 13.06 -9.62 0.40
CA GLY A 411 14.31 -9.58 -0.37
C GLY A 411 15.27 -8.50 0.11
N ASP A 412 14.74 -7.37 0.56
CA ASP A 412 15.51 -6.23 1.05
C ASP A 412 16.15 -6.48 2.43
N SER A 413 15.54 -7.31 3.27
CA SER A 413 16.03 -7.63 4.62
C SER A 413 16.92 -8.88 4.68
N PRO A 414 17.73 -9.06 5.75
CA PRO A 414 18.35 -10.34 6.05
C PRO A 414 17.33 -11.48 6.12
N ARG A 415 17.83 -12.71 5.94
CA ARG A 415 17.00 -13.90 6.02
C ARG A 415 16.42 -14.04 7.43
N LEU A 416 15.08 -14.05 7.51
CA LEU A 416 14.36 -14.33 8.73
C LEU A 416 14.18 -15.85 8.91
N THR A 417 15.00 -16.44 9.77
CA THR A 417 14.84 -17.82 10.25
C THR A 417 14.10 -17.78 11.57
N MET A 418 12.86 -18.29 11.60
CA MET A 418 12.00 -18.22 12.78
C MET A 418 11.13 -19.48 12.88
N LYS A 419 11.19 -20.14 14.04
CA LYS A 419 10.37 -21.31 14.38
C LYS A 419 8.93 -20.91 14.69
N VAL A 420 8.04 -21.91 14.79
CA VAL A 420 6.63 -21.69 15.12
C VAL A 420 6.48 -21.03 16.49
N GLU A 421 7.26 -21.46 17.47
CA GLU A 421 7.20 -20.96 18.85
C GLU A 421 7.65 -19.50 18.95
N GLU A 422 8.67 -19.13 18.19
CA GLU A 422 9.16 -17.75 18.08
C GLU A 422 8.14 -16.87 17.35
N TYR A 423 7.42 -17.41 16.36
CA TYR A 423 6.36 -16.66 15.69
C TYR A 423 5.13 -16.45 16.58
N ALA A 424 4.77 -17.46 17.37
CA ALA A 424 3.77 -17.35 18.42
C ALA A 424 4.15 -16.27 19.44
N GLU A 425 5.41 -16.22 19.87
CA GLU A 425 5.89 -15.14 20.74
C GLU A 425 5.82 -13.77 20.06
N TYR A 426 6.18 -13.68 18.77
CA TYR A 426 6.08 -12.42 18.04
C TYR A 426 4.65 -11.90 17.99
N PHE A 427 3.63 -12.75 17.82
CA PHE A 427 2.23 -12.33 17.95
C PHE A 427 1.92 -11.75 19.34
N ARG A 428 2.38 -12.40 20.42
CA ARG A 428 2.22 -11.91 21.81
C ARG A 428 2.98 -10.61 22.06
N GLU A 429 4.15 -10.42 21.47
CA GLU A 429 4.89 -9.15 21.54
C GLU A 429 4.11 -8.02 20.86
N MET A 430 3.60 -8.29 19.65
CA MET A 430 2.86 -7.31 18.87
C MET A 430 1.53 -6.92 19.54
N SER A 431 0.86 -7.86 20.20
CA SER A 431 -0.37 -7.56 20.97
C SER A 431 -0.14 -6.71 22.21
N LYS A 432 1.10 -6.69 22.76
CA LYS A 432 1.47 -5.79 23.87
C LYS A 432 1.69 -4.36 23.39
N ILE A 433 2.07 -4.18 22.12
CA ILE A 433 2.27 -2.85 21.51
C ILE A 433 0.93 -2.26 21.07
N SER A 434 0.07 -3.08 20.43
CA SER A 434 -1.19 -2.62 19.85
C SER A 434 -2.31 -3.66 19.94
N PRO A 435 -3.58 -3.24 20.16
CA PRO A 435 -4.74 -4.14 20.14
C PRO A 435 -4.98 -4.79 18.77
N LEU A 436 -4.35 -4.28 17.71
CA LEU A 436 -4.42 -4.80 16.35
C LEU A 436 -3.04 -5.30 15.85
N GLY A 437 -2.05 -5.38 16.75
CA GLY A 437 -0.66 -5.68 16.39
C GLY A 437 -0.49 -7.05 15.74
N GLU A 438 -1.34 -8.02 16.09
CA GLU A 438 -1.30 -9.35 15.48
C GLU A 438 -1.66 -9.33 13.99
N GLN A 439 -2.44 -8.34 13.52
CA GLN A 439 -2.75 -8.20 12.10
C GLN A 439 -1.52 -7.76 11.30
N TRP A 440 -0.70 -6.88 11.88
CA TRP A 440 0.57 -6.49 11.30
C TRP A 440 1.61 -7.62 11.35
N ALA A 441 1.58 -8.43 12.41
CA ALA A 441 2.45 -9.59 12.57
C ALA A 441 2.21 -10.69 11.49
N LEU A 442 0.99 -10.78 10.93
CA LEU A 442 0.69 -11.66 9.79
C LEU A 442 1.51 -11.30 8.56
N ILE A 443 1.73 -10.01 8.32
CA ILE A 443 2.46 -9.50 7.15
C ILE A 443 3.94 -9.85 7.30
N MET A 444 4.56 -9.48 8.42
CA MET A 444 5.99 -9.75 8.67
C MET A 444 6.30 -11.25 8.74
N GLY A 445 5.39 -12.02 9.34
CA GLY A 445 5.53 -13.48 9.41
C GLY A 445 5.54 -14.19 8.06
N GLY A 446 5.06 -13.54 6.99
CA GLY A 446 5.18 -14.05 5.63
C GLY A 446 6.61 -14.05 5.09
N CYS A 447 7.54 -13.29 5.69
CA CYS A 447 8.96 -13.30 5.32
C CYS A 447 9.77 -14.45 5.92
N ARG A 448 9.20 -15.20 6.86
CA ARG A 448 9.87 -16.33 7.48
C ARG A 448 10.29 -17.34 6.41
N GLU A 449 11.55 -17.74 6.48
CA GLU A 449 12.19 -18.67 5.55
C GLU A 449 12.12 -18.30 4.08
N TRP A 450 11.78 -17.05 3.72
CA TRP A 450 11.75 -16.63 2.33
C TRP A 450 13.12 -16.90 1.66
N PRO A 451 13.17 -17.57 0.51
CA PRO A 451 14.42 -18.15 0.00
C PRO A 451 15.20 -17.19 -0.90
N PHE A 452 14.59 -16.12 -1.40
CA PHE A 452 15.21 -15.19 -2.34
C PHE A 452 15.63 -13.91 -1.64
N ARG A 453 16.84 -13.41 -1.91
CA ARG A 453 17.30 -12.09 -1.43
C ARG A 453 17.51 -11.18 -2.63
N ALA A 454 17.29 -9.89 -2.41
CA ALA A 454 17.59 -8.89 -3.42
C ALA A 454 19.09 -9.01 -3.77
N THR A 455 19.41 -8.95 -5.06
CA THR A 455 20.80 -8.96 -5.55
C THR A 455 21.60 -7.80 -4.95
N GLU A 456 20.93 -6.68 -4.70
CA GLU A 456 21.48 -5.51 -4.03
C GLU A 456 20.54 -5.07 -2.91
N SER A 457 21.09 -4.67 -1.77
CA SER A 457 20.37 -4.13 -0.61
C SER A 457 21.16 -2.96 -0.04
N TYR A 458 20.48 -2.02 0.61
CA TYR A 458 21.08 -0.83 1.20
C TYR A 458 20.81 -0.76 2.70
N THR A 459 21.81 -1.07 3.50
CA THR A 459 21.69 -1.06 4.97
C THR A 459 22.23 0.23 5.61
N GLY A 460 22.46 1.28 4.82
CA GLY A 460 23.00 2.57 5.27
C GLY A 460 24.44 2.86 4.83
N PRO A 461 24.99 4.02 5.24
CA PRO A 461 24.41 4.99 6.17
C PRO A 461 23.22 5.78 5.60
N TRP A 462 22.19 6.04 6.39
CA TRP A 462 21.01 6.82 5.94
C TRP A 462 21.23 8.33 5.93
N SER A 463 22.33 8.79 6.54
CA SER A 463 22.72 10.19 6.52
C SER A 463 23.36 10.60 5.20
N VAL A 464 22.72 11.52 4.47
CA VAL A 464 23.19 12.01 3.16
C VAL A 464 23.28 13.53 3.04
N GLU A 465 23.34 14.23 4.16
CA GLU A 465 23.40 15.70 4.28
C GLU A 465 24.42 16.34 3.30
N LYS A 466 25.66 15.83 3.26
CA LYS A 466 26.69 16.33 2.33
C LYS A 466 26.38 16.09 0.85
N GLY A 467 25.62 15.04 0.55
CA GLY A 467 25.23 14.67 -0.81
C GLY A 467 24.11 15.57 -1.35
N LEU A 468 23.12 15.87 -0.51
CA LEU A 468 22.01 16.77 -0.84
C LEU A 468 22.43 18.24 -0.84
N ASN A 469 23.47 18.63 -0.11
CA ASN A 469 24.03 19.99 -0.17
C ASN A 469 24.47 20.43 -1.59
N LYS A 470 24.75 19.48 -2.50
CA LYS A 470 25.10 19.77 -3.90
C LYS A 470 23.90 20.03 -4.81
N THR A 471 22.68 19.66 -4.39
CA THR A 471 21.45 19.87 -5.17
C THR A 471 20.79 21.22 -4.89
N ARG A 472 21.38 22.02 -3.98
CA ARG A 472 20.98 23.37 -3.59
C ARG A 472 21.25 24.39 -4.72
N ARG A 473 20.56 24.25 -5.85
CA ARG A 473 20.59 25.21 -6.98
C ARG A 473 19.77 26.48 -6.68
N VAL A 474 18.94 26.44 -5.64
CA VAL A 474 18.10 27.57 -5.20
C VAL A 474 18.31 27.77 -3.68
N PRO A 475 18.57 29.00 -3.21
CA PRO A 475 18.55 29.32 -1.79
C PRO A 475 17.17 28.98 -1.18
N PHE A 476 17.14 28.44 0.04
CA PHE A 476 15.93 28.24 0.88
C PHE A 476 14.91 27.14 0.49
N VAL A 477 15.24 26.20 -0.40
CA VAL A 477 14.37 25.03 -0.68
C VAL A 477 15.02 23.74 -0.18
N PHE A 478 14.35 23.04 0.74
CA PHE A 478 14.76 21.69 1.17
C PHE A 478 14.39 20.68 0.07
N PRO A 479 15.32 19.82 -0.38
CA PRO A 479 15.03 18.84 -1.42
C PRO A 479 14.03 17.77 -0.97
N ILE A 480 13.86 17.55 0.34
CA ILE A 480 12.97 16.52 0.90
C ILE A 480 11.98 17.12 1.90
N LEU A 481 10.69 16.99 1.63
CA LEU A 481 9.62 17.19 2.60
C LEU A 481 9.13 15.82 3.09
N LEU A 482 9.27 15.59 4.39
CA LEU A 482 8.67 14.46 5.08
C LEU A 482 7.33 14.90 5.64
N VAL A 483 6.29 14.11 5.39
CA VAL A 483 4.92 14.38 5.80
C VAL A 483 4.44 13.22 6.67
N SER A 484 3.93 13.52 7.86
CA SER A 484 3.49 12.51 8.81
C SER A 484 2.29 12.96 9.61
N LEU A 485 1.40 12.02 9.93
CA LEU A 485 0.33 12.22 10.88
C LEU A 485 0.75 11.76 12.27
N ASP A 486 0.20 12.41 13.29
CA ASP A 486 0.49 12.12 14.69
C ASP A 486 -0.20 10.84 15.21
N ALA A 487 -1.15 10.29 14.46
CA ALA A 487 -1.86 9.04 14.74
C ALA A 487 -2.00 8.13 13.50
N ASP A 488 -0.99 8.14 12.61
CA ASP A 488 -0.91 7.16 11.53
C ASP A 488 -0.69 5.75 12.10
N PRO A 489 -1.61 4.78 11.90
CA PRO A 489 -1.54 3.47 12.54
C PRO A 489 -0.45 2.55 11.98
N VAL A 490 0.23 2.91 10.89
CA VAL A 490 1.16 2.02 10.14
C VAL A 490 2.51 2.68 9.90
N THR A 491 2.53 3.99 9.73
CA THR A 491 3.74 4.81 9.53
C THR A 491 3.82 5.93 10.57
N PRO A 492 4.13 5.58 11.84
CA PRO A 492 3.97 6.50 12.96
C PRO A 492 4.97 7.64 12.91
N LEU A 493 4.59 8.79 13.47
CA LEU A 493 5.41 10.01 13.54
C LEU A 493 6.85 9.77 14.03
N ALA A 494 7.07 8.82 14.94
CA ALA A 494 8.41 8.47 15.40
C ALA A 494 9.36 8.06 14.25
N SER A 495 8.84 7.35 13.25
CA SER A 495 9.57 6.97 12.03
C SER A 495 9.93 8.21 11.20
N ALA A 496 8.99 9.12 10.99
CA ALA A 496 9.23 10.38 10.28
C ALA A 496 10.27 11.26 10.99
N VAL A 497 10.18 11.38 12.31
CA VAL A 497 11.16 12.10 13.15
C VAL A 497 12.55 11.48 13.02
N LYS A 498 12.64 10.14 13.07
CA LYS A 498 13.90 9.42 12.90
C LYS A 498 14.51 9.70 11.52
N MET A 499 13.73 9.54 10.45
CA MET A 499 14.20 9.77 9.09
C MET A 499 14.58 11.24 8.85
N ASN A 500 13.82 12.20 9.38
CA ASN A 500 14.16 13.63 9.29
C ASN A 500 15.51 13.94 9.95
N ARG A 501 15.77 13.36 11.13
CA ARG A 501 17.06 13.50 11.81
C ARG A 501 18.21 12.87 11.01
N ALA A 502 17.97 11.73 10.36
CA ALA A 502 18.97 11.08 9.52
C ALA A 502 19.34 11.93 8.29
N PHE A 503 18.36 12.51 7.60
CA PHE A 503 18.63 13.39 6.44
C PHE A 503 19.28 14.72 6.83
N GLY A 504 19.02 15.21 8.05
CA GLY A 504 19.59 16.44 8.58
C GLY A 504 18.76 17.66 8.23
N SER A 505 18.75 18.65 9.13
CA SER A 505 17.91 19.85 9.01
C SER A 505 18.28 20.76 7.84
N GLU A 506 19.43 20.56 7.20
CA GLU A 506 19.78 21.29 5.97
C GLU A 506 19.14 20.68 4.71
N SER A 507 18.75 19.41 4.77
CA SER A 507 18.34 18.61 3.61
C SER A 507 16.88 18.17 3.63
N SER A 508 16.26 18.16 4.81
CA SER A 508 14.86 17.79 4.96
C SER A 508 14.10 18.68 5.94
N SER A 509 12.79 18.77 5.72
CA SER A 509 11.82 19.31 6.66
C SER A 509 10.78 18.26 7.01
N LEU A 510 10.20 18.37 8.21
CA LEU A 510 9.11 17.51 8.67
C LEU A 510 7.86 18.35 8.89
N LEU A 511 6.82 18.04 8.14
CA LEU A 511 5.47 18.51 8.35
C LEU A 511 4.69 17.48 9.18
N ILE A 512 4.07 17.96 10.26
CA ILE A 512 3.24 17.15 11.14
C ILE A 512 1.81 17.64 11.06
N GLN A 513 0.89 16.75 10.70
CA GLN A 513 -0.55 17.00 10.74
C GLN A 513 -1.20 16.19 11.87
N GLN A 514 -2.22 16.77 12.49
CA GLN A 514 -3.03 16.05 13.47
C GLN A 514 -4.14 15.29 12.74
N GLY A 515 -4.27 13.99 12.97
CA GLY A 515 -5.31 13.18 12.32
C GLY A 515 -5.11 11.67 12.37
N TYR A 516 -6.17 10.95 12.04
CA TYR A 516 -6.27 9.49 12.17
C TYR A 516 -6.33 8.76 10.82
N VAL A 517 -5.35 8.94 9.95
CA VAL A 517 -5.35 8.30 8.61
C VAL A 517 -3.97 7.70 8.33
N VAL A 518 -3.90 6.64 7.51
CA VAL A 518 -2.61 6.17 6.95
C VAL A 518 -2.36 6.99 5.71
N ILE A 519 -1.22 7.67 5.63
CA ILE A 519 -0.89 8.69 4.61
C ILE A 519 -1.96 9.80 4.53
N HIS A 520 -1.63 10.94 3.95
CA HIS A 520 -2.67 11.92 3.63
C HIS A 520 -3.45 11.38 2.43
N GLY A 521 -4.47 10.57 2.71
CA GLY A 521 -5.36 10.03 1.70
C GLY A 521 -6.08 11.11 0.88
N PHE A 522 -6.80 10.67 -0.15
CA PHE A 522 -7.61 11.46 -1.10
C PHE A 522 -8.20 12.80 -0.60
N GLU A 523 -8.74 12.84 0.63
CA GLU A 523 -9.43 14.02 1.19
C GLU A 523 -8.46 15.04 1.82
N ALA A 524 -7.29 14.57 2.28
CA ALA A 524 -6.24 15.41 2.81
C ALA A 524 -5.39 16.06 1.70
N MET A 525 -5.56 15.71 0.42
CA MET A 525 -4.93 16.46 -0.69
C MET A 525 -5.48 17.88 -0.84
N VAL A 526 -6.62 18.23 -0.23
CA VAL A 526 -7.09 19.62 -0.21
C VAL A 526 -6.28 20.45 0.79
N ASP A 527 -6.03 19.92 1.99
CA ASP A 527 -5.23 20.60 3.04
C ASP A 527 -3.71 20.48 2.80
N LEU A 528 -3.24 19.30 2.38
CA LEU A 528 -1.86 19.03 1.96
C LEU A 528 -1.58 19.57 0.56
N GLY A 529 -2.61 19.87 -0.23
CA GLY A 529 -2.49 20.41 -1.58
C GLY A 529 -1.70 21.70 -1.62
N GLU A 530 -1.88 22.56 -0.63
CA GLU A 530 -1.11 23.80 -0.50
C GLU A 530 0.37 23.54 -0.17
N GLN A 531 0.69 22.49 0.59
CA GLN A 531 2.07 22.17 1.00
C GLN A 531 2.82 21.34 -0.06
N ILE A 532 2.12 20.41 -0.72
CA ILE A 532 2.60 19.73 -1.94
C ILE A 532 2.83 20.79 -3.02
N ARG A 533 1.90 21.73 -3.20
CA ARG A 533 2.07 22.87 -4.11
C ARG A 533 3.22 23.76 -3.68
N ALA A 534 3.37 24.13 -2.42
CA ALA A 534 4.50 24.93 -1.98
C ALA A 534 5.84 24.23 -2.25
N SER A 535 5.87 22.90 -2.06
CA SER A 535 7.06 22.08 -2.32
C SER A 535 7.38 21.96 -3.81
N PHE A 536 6.38 21.75 -4.67
CA PHE A 536 6.55 21.49 -6.11
C PHE A 536 6.38 22.72 -7.01
N VAL A 537 5.69 23.76 -6.61
CA VAL A 537 5.43 24.96 -7.41
C VAL A 537 6.16 26.18 -6.82
N GLY A 538 6.51 26.14 -5.53
CA GLY A 538 7.06 27.28 -4.78
C GLY A 538 5.95 28.01 -4.01
N ASN A 539 6.33 28.87 -3.06
CA ASN A 539 5.38 29.58 -2.21
C ASN A 539 4.51 30.54 -3.07
N PRO A 540 3.16 30.45 -3.04
CA PRO A 540 2.30 31.42 -3.71
C PRO A 540 2.35 32.82 -3.07
N PHE A 541 2.96 32.94 -1.89
CA PHE A 541 3.25 34.21 -1.23
C PHE A 541 4.76 34.50 -1.33
N GLY A 542 5.15 35.44 -2.19
CA GLY A 542 6.56 35.79 -2.39
C GLY A 542 7.28 36.16 -1.09
N ASP A 543 8.55 35.76 -0.96
CA ASP A 543 9.63 36.20 -0.05
C ASP A 543 9.29 36.71 1.37
N GLY A 544 8.16 36.30 1.94
CA GLY A 544 7.69 36.80 3.23
C GLY A 544 6.92 35.74 3.99
N ILE A 545 7.64 34.90 4.73
CA ILE A 545 7.07 34.20 5.89
C ILE A 545 7.38 35.09 7.09
N PRO A 546 6.39 35.56 7.88
CA PRO A 546 6.67 36.14 9.20
C PRO A 546 7.10 35.03 10.15
N ASP A 547 8.13 35.32 10.94
CA ASP A 547 8.85 34.46 11.90
C ASP A 547 8.00 33.49 12.74
#